data_AF-A0A843A1J6-F1
#
_entry.id   AF-A0A843A1J6-F1
#
_cell.length_a   1.000
_cell.length_b   1.000
_cell.length_c   1.000
_cell.angle_alpha   90.00
_cell.angle_beta   90.00
_cell.angle_gamma   90.00
#
_symmetry.space_group_name_H-M   'P 1'
#
loop_
_entity.id
_entity.type
_entity.pdbx_description
1 polymer ?
#
loop_
_entity_poly.entity_id
_entity_poly.type
_entity_poly.pdbx_seq_one_letter_code
_entity_poly.pdbx_strand_id
1 'polypeptide(L)'
;MVDCPNCRKNNVDDAAFCTKCGTSLKPDAASPLERHAKMFAQDMQQMGKNLGESMTHAASRIQGDSRDVGKRFEQRVDQAGKHIENWYDRTFGVLGPLLASFLFLIILRLAIEIARISGDDVPEMSAITSVILLYLLPLFGTTLLSNYISYFARKSFKFRIFSPLFHSIALIIFLWIVTKILDTLRYRLQNADLGTAAVNIENSLPTVFVFVLLIGYVILAITMPREQEKKP
;
A
#
# COMPACT_ATOMS: atom_id res chain seq x y z
N MET A 1 -12.08 61.55 -35.29
CA MET A 1 -11.66 60.16 -35.49
C MET A 1 -10.52 59.87 -34.53
N VAL A 2 -10.45 58.66 -33.96
CA VAL A 2 -9.42 58.26 -33.00
C VAL A 2 -8.48 57.20 -33.60
N ASP A 3 -7.18 57.46 -33.53
CA ASP A 3 -6.17 56.54 -34.01
C ASP A 3 -5.83 55.48 -32.97
N CYS A 4 -5.78 54.22 -33.40
CA CYS A 4 -5.38 53.14 -32.51
C CYS A 4 -3.89 53.25 -32.15
N PRO A 5 -3.52 53.28 -30.85
CA PRO A 5 -2.13 53.43 -30.43
C PRO A 5 -1.24 52.22 -30.82
N ASN A 6 -1.85 51.05 -31.03
CA ASN A 6 -1.11 49.83 -31.37
C ASN A 6 -0.92 49.66 -32.89
N CYS A 7 -1.99 49.81 -33.69
CA CYS A 7 -1.95 49.52 -35.13
C CYS A 7 -2.14 50.72 -36.06
N ARG A 8 -2.31 51.94 -35.51
CA ARG A 8 -2.51 53.22 -36.22
C ARG A 8 -3.64 53.26 -37.24
N LYS A 9 -4.63 52.38 -37.10
CA LYS A 9 -5.87 52.47 -37.89
C LYS A 9 -6.77 53.53 -37.28
N ASN A 10 -7.32 54.39 -38.11
CA ASN A 10 -8.38 55.33 -37.75
C ASN A 10 -9.69 54.59 -37.41
N ASN A 11 -10.27 54.90 -36.27
CA ASN A 11 -11.58 54.41 -35.83
C ASN A 11 -12.51 55.60 -35.58
N VAL A 12 -13.82 55.34 -35.54
CA VAL A 12 -14.83 56.32 -35.13
C VAL A 12 -14.59 56.76 -33.69
N ASP A 13 -14.88 58.02 -33.36
CA ASP A 13 -14.49 58.67 -32.09
C ASP A 13 -15.07 58.00 -30.83
N ASP A 14 -16.14 57.23 -30.97
CA ASP A 14 -16.83 56.50 -29.92
C ASP A 14 -16.43 55.01 -29.84
N ALA A 15 -15.52 54.54 -30.70
CA ALA A 15 -15.08 53.15 -30.72
C ALA A 15 -14.38 52.77 -29.40
N ALA A 16 -14.96 51.82 -28.65
CA ALA A 16 -14.35 51.31 -27.42
C ALA A 16 -13.09 50.47 -27.68
N PHE A 17 -13.04 49.79 -28.83
CA PHE A 17 -11.94 48.92 -29.26
C PHE A 17 -11.60 49.16 -30.73
N CYS A 18 -10.34 48.93 -31.09
CA CYS A 18 -9.90 49.03 -32.48
C CYS A 18 -10.50 47.91 -33.34
N THR A 19 -11.15 48.29 -34.44
CA THR A 19 -11.79 47.34 -35.38
C THR A 19 -10.82 46.40 -36.11
N LYS A 20 -9.50 46.70 -36.10
CA LYS A 20 -8.49 45.88 -36.77
C LYS A 20 -7.73 44.96 -35.82
N CYS A 21 -7.36 45.42 -34.62
CA CYS A 21 -6.48 44.67 -33.72
C CYS A 21 -7.08 44.40 -32.34
N GLY A 22 -8.30 44.89 -32.05
CA GLY A 22 -8.99 44.66 -30.79
C GLY A 22 -8.43 45.45 -29.59
N THR A 23 -7.39 46.27 -29.75
CA THR A 23 -6.84 47.09 -28.66
C THR A 23 -7.87 48.10 -28.15
N SER A 24 -8.05 48.16 -26.82
CA SER A 24 -8.92 49.14 -26.15
C SER A 24 -8.44 50.56 -26.44
N LEU A 25 -9.36 51.45 -26.80
CA LEU A 25 -9.08 52.85 -27.14
C LEU A 25 -9.46 53.82 -26.01
N LYS A 26 -10.06 53.33 -24.92
CA LYS A 26 -10.36 54.12 -23.72
C LYS A 26 -9.30 53.87 -22.63
N PRO A 27 -8.76 54.93 -21.99
CA PRO A 27 -7.80 54.78 -20.91
C PRO A 27 -8.49 54.30 -19.62
N ASP A 28 -8.03 53.14 -19.16
CA ASP A 28 -8.05 52.55 -17.82
C ASP A 28 -9.09 53.04 -16.79
N ALA A 29 -10.18 52.29 -16.69
CA ALA A 29 -10.83 52.06 -15.41
C ALA A 29 -10.61 50.58 -15.05
N ALA A 30 -9.62 50.30 -14.19
CA ALA A 30 -9.42 48.96 -13.62
C ALA A 30 -10.77 48.46 -13.07
N SER A 31 -11.30 47.43 -13.73
CA SER A 31 -12.67 46.98 -13.50
C SER A 31 -12.86 46.55 -12.04
N PRO A 32 -14.06 46.71 -11.45
CA PRO A 32 -14.38 46.20 -10.12
C PRO A 32 -14.03 44.72 -9.92
N LEU A 33 -13.94 43.95 -11.00
CA LEU A 33 -13.54 42.55 -11.02
C LEU A 33 -12.07 42.35 -10.62
N GLU A 34 -11.16 43.25 -11.02
CA GLU A 34 -9.73 43.13 -10.74
C GLU A 34 -9.41 43.41 -9.25
N ARG A 35 -10.17 44.32 -8.62
CA ARG A 35 -10.07 44.58 -7.18
C ARG A 35 -10.57 43.40 -6.35
N HIS A 36 -11.66 42.75 -6.76
CA HIS A 36 -12.15 41.54 -6.10
C HIS A 36 -11.18 40.36 -6.26
N ALA A 37 -10.56 40.20 -7.43
CA ALA A 37 -9.55 39.16 -7.64
C ALA A 37 -8.32 39.34 -6.73
N LYS A 38 -7.85 40.58 -6.53
CA LYS A 38 -6.71 40.86 -5.63
C LYS A 38 -7.07 40.64 -4.16
N MET A 39 -8.24 41.07 -3.71
CA MET A 39 -8.70 40.80 -2.34
C MET A 39 -8.85 39.30 -2.08
N PHE A 40 -9.45 38.56 -3.01
CA PHE A 40 -9.60 37.10 -2.90
C PHE A 40 -8.24 36.37 -2.87
N ALA A 41 -7.28 36.78 -3.70
CA ALA A 41 -5.94 36.22 -3.69
C ALA A 41 -5.23 36.45 -2.34
N GLN A 42 -5.42 37.62 -1.74
CA GLN A 42 -4.83 37.99 -0.46
C GLN A 42 -5.47 37.20 0.70
N ASP A 43 -6.79 37.07 0.72
CA ASP A 43 -7.53 36.24 1.69
C ASP A 43 -7.13 34.77 1.61
N MET A 44 -7.03 34.21 0.39
CA MET A 44 -6.60 32.83 0.19
C MET A 44 -5.16 32.59 0.66
N GLN A 45 -4.27 33.57 0.43
CA GLN A 45 -2.88 33.47 0.89
C GLN A 45 -2.79 33.53 2.43
N GLN A 46 -3.61 34.35 3.07
CA GLN A 46 -3.65 34.46 4.52
C GLN A 46 -4.30 33.24 5.18
N MET A 47 -5.38 32.71 4.59
CA MET A 47 -5.99 31.45 5.00
C MET A 47 -5.01 30.28 4.86
N GLY A 48 -4.25 30.22 3.76
CA GLY A 48 -3.22 29.20 3.55
C GLY A 48 -2.10 29.24 4.59
N LYS A 49 -1.66 30.43 5.00
CA LYS A 49 -0.66 30.59 6.08
C LYS A 49 -1.18 30.09 7.42
N ASN A 50 -2.37 30.52 7.82
CA ASN A 50 -2.97 30.11 9.09
C ASN A 50 -3.26 28.59 9.13
N LEU A 51 -3.73 28.03 8.01
CA LEU A 51 -3.96 26.60 7.87
C LEU A 51 -2.64 25.82 7.95
N GLY A 52 -1.59 26.31 7.28
CA GLY A 52 -0.24 25.72 7.33
C GLY A 52 0.34 25.68 8.75
N GLU A 53 0.24 26.79 9.49
CA GLU A 53 0.68 26.87 10.88
C GLU A 53 -0.10 25.90 11.78
N SER A 54 -1.43 25.84 11.62
CA SER A 54 -2.27 24.92 12.38
C SER A 54 -1.96 23.44 12.08
N MET A 55 -1.66 23.10 10.81
CA MET A 55 -1.22 21.77 10.41
C MET A 55 0.15 21.42 10.99
N THR A 56 1.11 22.35 11.00
CA THR A 56 2.43 22.10 11.61
C THR A 56 2.33 21.85 13.11
N HIS A 57 1.45 22.58 13.81
CA HIS A 57 1.20 22.34 15.23
C HIS A 57 0.48 21.00 15.49
N ALA A 58 -0.52 20.64 14.68
CA ALA A 58 -1.19 19.35 14.77
C ALA A 58 -0.23 18.18 14.48
N ALA A 59 0.61 18.30 13.44
CA ALA A 59 1.61 17.30 13.07
C ALA A 59 2.64 17.08 14.18
N SER A 60 3.11 18.14 14.85
CA SER A 60 4.06 18.02 15.97
C SER A 60 3.48 17.29 17.19
N ARG A 61 2.17 17.44 17.46
CA ARG A 61 1.49 16.73 18.56
C ARG A 61 1.26 15.26 18.24
N ILE A 62 0.84 14.96 17.01
CA ILE A 62 0.65 13.59 16.54
C ILE A 62 2.00 12.83 16.52
N GLN A 63 3.10 13.48 16.14
CA GLN A 63 4.41 12.82 16.05
C GLN A 63 5.02 12.44 17.41
N GLY A 64 4.74 13.20 18.47
CA GLY A 64 5.18 12.89 19.83
C GLY A 64 4.40 11.74 20.45
N ASP A 65 3.07 11.81 20.44
CA ASP A 65 2.21 10.82 21.10
C ASP A 65 2.14 9.49 20.34
N SER A 66 2.16 9.51 19.00
CA SER A 66 2.11 8.27 18.20
C SER A 66 3.38 7.43 18.28
N ARG A 67 4.56 8.01 18.54
CA ARG A 67 5.79 7.22 18.71
C ARG A 67 5.77 6.38 19.98
N ASP A 68 5.31 6.95 21.09
CA ASP A 68 5.30 6.25 22.38
C ASP A 68 4.09 5.32 22.54
N VAL A 69 2.97 5.63 21.89
CA VAL A 69 1.84 4.68 21.77
C VAL A 69 2.20 3.54 20.83
N GLY A 70 2.82 3.82 19.68
CA GLY A 70 3.31 2.81 18.74
C GLY A 70 4.29 1.85 19.39
N LYS A 71 5.34 2.36 20.05
CA LYS A 71 6.33 1.53 20.76
C LYS A 71 5.73 0.68 21.88
N ARG A 72 4.78 1.21 22.66
CA ARG A 72 4.09 0.45 23.72
C ARG A 72 3.18 -0.63 23.16
N PHE A 73 2.50 -0.33 22.05
CA PHE A 73 1.66 -1.31 21.36
C PHE A 73 2.51 -2.42 20.74
N GLU A 74 3.60 -2.07 20.05
CA GLU A 74 4.56 -3.01 19.45
C GLU A 74 5.16 -3.93 20.52
N GLN A 75 5.62 -3.38 21.66
CA GLN A 75 6.14 -4.19 22.76
C GLN A 75 5.10 -5.16 23.35
N ARG A 76 3.82 -4.75 23.47
CA ARG A 76 2.74 -5.61 23.98
C ARG A 76 2.36 -6.69 22.99
N VAL A 77 2.28 -6.37 21.69
CA VAL A 77 2.00 -7.33 20.63
C VAL A 77 3.14 -8.34 20.50
N ASP A 78 4.40 -7.89 20.59
CA ASP A 78 5.57 -8.76 20.55
C ASP A 78 5.63 -9.71 21.75
N GLN A 79 5.36 -9.21 22.95
CA GLN A 79 5.33 -10.05 24.16
C GLN A 79 4.19 -11.07 24.10
N ALA A 80 2.98 -10.65 23.68
CA ALA A 80 1.85 -11.55 23.51
C ALA A 80 2.14 -12.61 22.43
N GLY A 81 2.70 -12.19 21.29
CA GLY A 81 3.10 -13.08 20.20
C GLY A 81 4.09 -14.14 20.65
N LYS A 82 5.18 -13.73 21.33
CA LYS A 82 6.19 -14.67 21.85
C LYS A 82 5.62 -15.64 22.89
N HIS A 83 4.73 -15.19 23.76
CA HIS A 83 4.09 -16.06 24.74
C HIS A 83 3.16 -17.09 24.08
N ILE A 84 2.36 -16.66 23.10
CA ILE A 84 1.49 -17.57 22.33
C ILE A 84 2.34 -18.57 21.55
N GLU A 85 3.39 -18.11 20.87
CA GLU A 85 4.28 -18.96 20.08
C GLU A 85 4.99 -20.00 20.95
N ASN A 86 5.56 -19.60 22.09
CA ASN A 86 6.22 -20.52 23.02
C ASN A 86 5.25 -21.53 23.65
N TRP A 87 4.05 -21.08 24.05
CA TRP A 87 3.02 -21.98 24.59
C TRP A 87 2.53 -22.97 23.52
N TYR A 88 2.33 -22.49 22.31
CA TYR A 88 1.84 -23.25 21.17
C TYR A 88 2.85 -24.30 20.69
N ASP A 89 4.12 -23.90 20.53
CA ASP A 89 5.22 -24.81 20.19
C ASP A 89 5.42 -25.89 21.25
N ARG A 90 5.25 -25.53 22.55
CA ARG A 90 5.35 -26.48 23.66
C ARG A 90 4.19 -27.47 23.70
N THR A 91 2.99 -27.04 23.31
CA THR A 91 1.77 -27.86 23.39
C THR A 91 1.62 -28.79 22.20
N PHE A 92 1.94 -28.32 20.98
CA PHE A 92 1.66 -29.06 19.74
C PHE A 92 2.90 -29.52 18.98
N GLY A 93 4.09 -28.99 19.30
CA GLY A 93 5.35 -29.45 18.71
C GLY A 93 5.33 -29.48 17.17
N VAL A 94 5.57 -30.66 16.59
CA VAL A 94 5.60 -30.86 15.13
C VAL A 94 4.22 -30.65 14.48
N LEU A 95 3.12 -30.84 15.22
CA LEU A 95 1.77 -30.59 14.73
C LEU A 95 1.39 -29.10 14.76
N GLY A 96 2.17 -28.26 15.44
CA GLY A 96 1.91 -26.82 15.56
C GLY A 96 1.73 -26.14 14.20
N PRO A 97 2.68 -26.24 13.25
CA PRO A 97 2.55 -25.65 11.92
C PRO A 97 1.29 -26.09 11.16
N LEU A 98 0.91 -27.36 11.30
CA LEU A 98 -0.28 -27.92 10.67
C LEU A 98 -1.54 -27.28 11.24
N LEU A 99 -1.67 -27.25 12.56
CA LEU A 99 -2.80 -26.64 13.27
C LEU A 99 -2.93 -25.13 12.98
N ALA A 100 -1.81 -24.41 12.85
CA ALA A 100 -1.82 -22.98 12.57
C ALA A 100 -2.35 -22.72 11.16
N SER A 101 -1.96 -23.58 10.21
CA SER A 101 -2.44 -23.52 8.83
C SER A 101 -3.91 -23.91 8.73
N PHE A 102 -4.36 -24.89 9.52
CA PHE A 102 -5.80 -25.22 9.61
C PHE A 102 -6.61 -24.08 10.22
N LEU A 103 -6.10 -23.45 11.27
CA LEU A 103 -6.74 -22.29 11.89
C LEU A 103 -6.83 -21.12 10.90
N PHE A 104 -5.77 -20.85 10.12
CA PHE A 104 -5.81 -19.91 9.01
C PHE A 104 -6.91 -20.28 7.99
N LEU A 105 -7.01 -21.55 7.59
CA LEU A 105 -8.05 -22.00 6.67
C LEU A 105 -9.45 -21.77 7.23
N ILE A 106 -9.68 -22.09 8.51
CA ILE A 106 -10.97 -21.90 9.17
C ILE A 106 -11.35 -20.42 9.21
N ILE A 107 -10.42 -19.56 9.64
CA ILE A 107 -10.63 -18.11 9.71
C ILE A 107 -10.89 -17.54 8.31
N LEU A 108 -10.07 -17.91 7.33
CA LEU A 108 -10.23 -17.46 5.96
C LEU A 108 -11.57 -17.92 5.37
N ARG A 109 -11.97 -19.17 5.61
CA ARG A 109 -13.27 -19.69 5.20
C ARG A 109 -14.42 -18.95 5.86
N LEU A 110 -14.33 -18.66 7.15
CA LEU A 110 -15.32 -17.86 7.87
C LEU A 110 -15.42 -16.45 7.28
N ALA A 111 -14.28 -15.81 6.98
CA ALA A 111 -14.25 -14.51 6.35
C ALA A 111 -14.90 -14.51 4.95
N ILE A 112 -14.65 -15.54 4.14
CA ILE A 112 -15.31 -15.72 2.83
C ILE A 112 -16.83 -15.86 3.01
N GLU A 113 -17.28 -16.64 3.99
CA GLU A 113 -18.72 -16.82 4.24
C GLU A 113 -19.38 -15.53 4.71
N ILE A 114 -18.74 -14.78 5.62
CA ILE A 114 -19.21 -13.46 6.05
C ILE A 114 -19.29 -12.49 4.87
N ALA A 115 -18.26 -12.47 4.02
CA ALA A 115 -18.24 -11.63 2.82
C ALA A 115 -19.34 -12.03 1.82
N ARG A 116 -19.64 -13.33 1.71
CA ARG A 116 -20.72 -13.84 0.87
C ARG A 116 -22.09 -13.38 1.38
N ILE A 117 -22.37 -13.55 2.66
CA ILE A 117 -23.64 -13.13 3.29
C ILE A 117 -23.81 -11.60 3.19
N SER A 118 -22.73 -10.84 3.40
CA SER A 118 -22.78 -9.37 3.38
C SER A 118 -22.85 -8.79 1.96
N GLY A 119 -22.48 -9.57 0.94
CA GLY A 119 -22.33 -9.13 -0.44
C GLY A 119 -23.37 -9.71 -1.39
N ASP A 120 -24.47 -10.27 -0.90
CA ASP A 120 -25.47 -10.98 -1.71
C ASP A 120 -26.11 -10.08 -2.78
N ASP A 121 -26.18 -8.77 -2.51
CA ASP A 121 -26.70 -7.75 -3.44
C ASP A 121 -25.65 -7.25 -4.46
N VAL A 122 -24.38 -7.64 -4.31
CA VAL A 122 -23.26 -7.13 -5.11
C VAL A 122 -22.67 -8.29 -5.94
N PRO A 123 -22.97 -8.39 -7.25
CA PRO A 123 -22.53 -9.51 -8.08
C PRO A 123 -21.01 -9.66 -8.14
N GLU A 124 -20.26 -8.57 -7.98
CA GLU A 124 -18.80 -8.58 -7.88
C GLU A 124 -18.31 -9.33 -6.64
N MET A 125 -19.00 -9.22 -5.50
CA MET A 125 -18.61 -9.89 -4.26
C MET A 125 -18.78 -11.40 -4.36
N SER A 126 -19.82 -11.86 -5.05
CA SER A 126 -20.01 -13.29 -5.37
C SER A 126 -18.86 -13.83 -6.24
N ALA A 127 -18.43 -13.06 -7.25
CA ALA A 127 -17.28 -13.43 -8.06
C ALA A 127 -15.98 -13.50 -7.24
N ILE A 128 -15.73 -12.51 -6.38
CA ILE A 128 -14.53 -12.46 -5.53
C ILE A 128 -14.49 -13.65 -4.57
N THR A 129 -15.56 -13.88 -3.82
CA THR A 129 -15.64 -14.98 -2.85
C THR A 129 -15.48 -16.35 -3.51
N SER A 130 -16.08 -16.55 -4.69
CA SER A 130 -15.95 -17.80 -5.46
C SER A 130 -14.52 -18.05 -5.93
N VAL A 131 -13.81 -17.01 -6.39
CA VAL A 131 -12.40 -17.13 -6.79
C VAL A 131 -11.52 -17.40 -5.57
N ILE A 132 -11.69 -16.69 -4.46
CA ILE A 132 -10.89 -16.94 -3.24
C ILE A 132 -11.11 -18.38 -2.75
N LEU A 133 -12.36 -18.88 -2.81
CA LEU A 133 -12.69 -20.26 -2.44
C LEU A 133 -11.97 -21.28 -3.34
N LEU A 134 -11.86 -21.01 -4.64
CA LEU A 134 -11.13 -21.86 -5.60
C LEU A 134 -9.63 -21.96 -5.24
N TYR A 135 -9.04 -20.86 -4.78
CA TYR A 135 -7.62 -20.81 -4.41
C TYR A 135 -7.36 -21.09 -2.92
N LEU A 136 -8.38 -21.47 -2.15
CA LEU A 136 -8.26 -21.75 -0.72
C LEU A 136 -7.23 -22.85 -0.42
N LEU A 137 -7.23 -23.93 -1.20
CA LEU A 137 -6.31 -25.05 -1.00
C LEU A 137 -4.85 -24.70 -1.36
N PRO A 138 -4.56 -24.05 -2.50
CA PRO A 138 -3.24 -23.48 -2.77
C PRO A 138 -2.74 -22.54 -1.66
N LEU A 139 -3.60 -21.65 -1.16
CA LEU A 139 -3.27 -20.73 -0.07
C LEU A 139 -2.94 -21.48 1.22
N PHE A 140 -3.71 -22.53 1.55
CA PHE A 140 -3.41 -23.42 2.66
C PHE A 140 -2.06 -24.14 2.48
N GLY A 141 -1.76 -24.64 1.27
CA GLY A 141 -0.48 -25.28 0.98
C GLY A 141 0.71 -24.34 1.20
N THR A 142 0.59 -23.08 0.76
CA THR A 142 1.67 -22.09 0.96
C THR A 142 1.86 -21.67 2.40
N THR A 143 0.76 -21.46 3.14
CA THR A 143 0.83 -21.13 4.57
C THR A 143 1.39 -22.30 5.37
N LEU A 144 1.00 -23.53 5.04
CA LEU A 144 1.57 -24.75 5.61
C LEU A 144 3.08 -24.84 5.37
N LEU A 145 3.51 -24.66 4.13
CA LEU A 145 4.93 -24.65 3.77
C LEU A 145 5.69 -23.60 4.59
N SER A 146 5.19 -22.37 4.62
CA SER A 146 5.82 -21.26 5.37
C SER A 146 5.93 -21.56 6.87
N ASN A 147 4.87 -22.09 7.48
CA ASN A 147 4.84 -22.44 8.89
C ASN A 147 5.83 -23.56 9.24
N TYR A 148 5.97 -24.57 8.37
CA TYR A 148 6.96 -25.62 8.57
C TYR A 148 8.40 -25.13 8.38
N ILE A 149 8.66 -24.27 7.39
CA ILE A 149 9.99 -23.66 7.22
C ILE A 149 10.40 -22.91 8.48
N SER A 150 9.47 -22.12 9.04
CA SER A 150 9.69 -21.39 10.30
C SER A 150 9.98 -22.35 11.46
N TYR A 151 9.18 -23.40 11.62
CA TYR A 151 9.37 -24.41 12.67
C TYR A 151 10.73 -25.11 12.58
N PHE A 152 11.13 -25.56 11.38
CA PHE A 152 12.42 -26.22 11.20
C PHE A 152 13.60 -25.28 11.39
N ALA A 153 13.45 -24.00 11.01
CA ALA A 153 14.46 -22.98 11.26
C ALA A 153 14.68 -22.73 12.76
N ARG A 154 13.63 -22.82 13.58
CA ARG A 154 13.74 -22.76 15.05
C ARG A 154 14.40 -24.01 15.64
N LYS A 155 14.07 -25.20 15.11
CA LYS A 155 14.51 -26.48 15.68
C LYS A 155 15.92 -26.90 15.30
N SER A 156 16.41 -26.52 14.12
CA SER A 156 17.69 -26.98 13.59
C SER A 156 18.57 -25.83 13.11
N PHE A 157 19.73 -25.67 13.74
CA PHE A 157 20.73 -24.67 13.34
C PHE A 157 21.17 -24.85 11.88
N LYS A 158 21.37 -26.10 11.43
CA LYS A 158 21.72 -26.38 10.03
C LYS A 158 20.63 -25.92 9.07
N PHE A 159 19.36 -26.04 9.47
CA PHE A 159 18.23 -25.59 8.66
C PHE A 159 18.07 -24.07 8.67
N ARG A 160 18.47 -23.41 9.77
CA ARG A 160 18.44 -21.95 9.90
C ARG A 160 19.23 -21.23 8.79
N ILE A 161 20.33 -21.82 8.33
CA ILE A 161 21.16 -21.28 7.24
C ILE A 161 20.41 -21.29 5.89
N PHE A 162 19.57 -22.29 5.66
CA PHE A 162 18.75 -22.40 4.45
C PHE A 162 17.38 -21.71 4.57
N SER A 163 17.02 -21.25 5.77
CA SER A 163 15.73 -20.60 6.04
C SER A 163 15.44 -19.42 5.09
N PRO A 164 16.38 -18.49 4.82
CA PRO A 164 16.14 -17.39 3.88
C PRO A 164 15.75 -17.86 2.47
N LEU A 165 16.39 -18.92 1.97
CA LEU A 165 16.11 -19.49 0.66
C LEU A 165 14.69 -20.07 0.61
N PHE A 166 14.33 -20.89 1.61
CA PHE A 166 13.01 -21.50 1.64
C PHE A 166 11.88 -20.48 1.81
N HIS A 167 12.07 -19.45 2.63
CA HIS A 167 11.09 -18.36 2.75
C HIS A 167 10.93 -17.57 1.45
N SER A 168 12.03 -17.33 0.72
CA SER A 168 11.99 -16.67 -0.58
C SER A 168 11.21 -17.50 -1.59
N ILE A 169 11.44 -18.82 -1.63
CA ILE A 169 10.68 -19.74 -2.49
C ILE A 169 9.19 -19.73 -2.12
N ALA A 170 8.86 -19.85 -0.82
CA ALA A 170 7.47 -19.85 -0.35
C ALA A 170 6.75 -18.54 -0.71
N LEU A 171 7.42 -17.39 -0.57
CA LEU A 171 6.89 -16.09 -0.96
C LEU A 171 6.63 -15.99 -2.46
N ILE A 172 7.52 -16.50 -3.30
CA ILE A 172 7.31 -16.50 -4.76
C ILE A 172 6.13 -17.37 -5.15
N ILE A 173 5.99 -18.56 -4.56
CA ILE A 173 4.82 -19.41 -4.79
C ILE A 173 3.54 -18.68 -4.37
N PHE A 174 3.56 -18.01 -3.21
CA PHE A 174 2.42 -17.22 -2.74
C PHE A 174 2.06 -16.09 -3.71
N LEU A 175 3.04 -15.28 -4.13
CA LEU A 175 2.81 -14.18 -5.08
C LEU A 175 2.31 -14.71 -6.44
N TRP A 176 2.82 -15.85 -6.90
CA TRP A 176 2.33 -16.50 -8.10
C TRP A 176 0.86 -16.97 -7.97
N ILE A 177 0.45 -17.47 -6.80
CA ILE A 177 -0.97 -17.77 -6.55
C ILE A 177 -1.80 -16.48 -6.61
N VAL A 178 -1.30 -15.37 -6.03
CA VAL A 178 -1.96 -14.07 -6.10
C VAL A 178 -2.14 -13.61 -7.55
N THR A 179 -1.14 -13.77 -8.42
CA THR A 179 -1.30 -13.41 -9.84
C THR A 179 -2.36 -14.25 -10.53
N LYS A 180 -2.47 -15.55 -10.22
CA LYS A 180 -3.55 -16.41 -10.75
C LYS A 180 -4.94 -16.04 -10.23
N ILE A 181 -5.04 -15.62 -8.97
CA ILE A 181 -6.28 -15.07 -8.41
C ILE A 181 -6.67 -13.80 -9.18
N LEU A 182 -5.75 -12.85 -9.36
CA LEU A 182 -6.00 -11.61 -10.08
C LEU A 182 -6.40 -11.84 -11.55
N ASP A 183 -5.72 -12.76 -12.24
CA ASP A 183 -6.02 -13.10 -13.63
C ASP A 183 -7.41 -13.76 -13.76
N THR A 184 -7.79 -14.60 -12.81
CA THR A 184 -9.15 -15.18 -12.76
C THR A 184 -10.20 -14.11 -12.47
N LEU A 185 -9.91 -13.18 -11.57
CA LEU A 185 -10.79 -12.05 -11.26
C LEU A 185 -10.95 -11.10 -12.46
N ARG A 186 -9.91 -10.89 -13.26
CA ARG A 186 -10.02 -10.11 -14.53
C ARG A 186 -11.14 -10.65 -15.40
N TYR A 187 -11.19 -11.96 -15.62
CA TYR A 187 -12.22 -12.57 -16.46
C TYR A 187 -13.62 -12.47 -15.86
N ARG A 188 -13.74 -12.54 -14.54
CA ARG A 188 -15.03 -12.49 -13.83
C ARG A 188 -15.59 -11.07 -13.69
N LEU A 189 -14.72 -10.10 -13.42
CA LEU A 189 -15.09 -8.70 -13.18
C LEU A 189 -14.97 -7.83 -14.44
N GLN A 190 -14.48 -8.39 -15.55
CA GLN A 190 -14.21 -7.67 -16.81
C GLN A 190 -13.32 -6.43 -16.63
N ASN A 191 -12.49 -6.42 -15.58
CA ASN A 191 -11.64 -5.28 -15.23
C ASN A 191 -10.22 -5.48 -15.76
N ALA A 192 -9.82 -4.64 -16.72
CA ALA A 192 -8.51 -4.68 -17.36
C ALA A 192 -7.35 -4.35 -16.41
N ASP A 193 -7.58 -3.55 -15.37
CA ASP A 193 -6.55 -3.11 -14.42
C ASP A 193 -6.00 -4.30 -13.63
N LEU A 194 -6.85 -5.29 -13.32
CA LEU A 194 -6.46 -6.52 -12.61
C LEU A 194 -5.46 -7.34 -13.44
N GLY A 195 -5.64 -7.39 -14.76
CA GLY A 195 -4.71 -8.05 -15.66
C GLY A 195 -3.35 -7.36 -15.68
N THR A 196 -3.36 -6.02 -15.77
CA THR A 196 -2.13 -5.22 -15.74
C THR A 196 -1.39 -5.41 -14.41
N ALA A 197 -2.10 -5.43 -13.29
CA ALA A 197 -1.52 -5.71 -11.98
C ALA A 197 -0.92 -7.12 -11.90
N ALA A 198 -1.63 -8.14 -12.39
CA ALA A 198 -1.13 -9.52 -12.41
C ALA A 198 0.17 -9.67 -13.21
N VAL A 199 0.22 -9.10 -14.43
CA VAL A 199 1.41 -9.12 -15.30
C VAL A 199 2.57 -8.37 -14.66
N ASN A 200 2.33 -7.21 -14.05
CA ASN A 200 3.37 -6.44 -13.37
C ASN A 200 3.97 -7.21 -12.20
N ILE A 201 3.13 -7.86 -11.39
CA ILE A 201 3.59 -8.71 -10.28
C ILE A 201 4.40 -9.89 -10.84
N GLU A 202 3.89 -10.59 -11.86
CA GLU A 202 4.55 -11.74 -12.48
C GLU A 202 5.94 -11.39 -13.03
N ASN A 203 6.05 -10.27 -13.75
CA ASN A 203 7.33 -9.77 -14.28
C ASN A 203 8.32 -9.37 -13.18
N SER A 204 7.81 -8.94 -12.03
CA SER A 204 8.64 -8.56 -10.89
C SER A 204 9.13 -9.76 -10.05
N LEU A 205 8.52 -10.95 -10.20
CA LEU A 205 8.83 -12.11 -9.35
C LEU A 205 10.32 -12.47 -9.28
N PRO A 206 11.10 -12.52 -10.39
CA PRO A 206 12.52 -12.84 -10.30
C PRO A 206 13.30 -11.79 -9.50
N THR A 207 12.95 -10.51 -9.65
CA THR A 207 13.59 -9.40 -8.93
C THR A 207 13.25 -9.45 -7.45
N VAL A 208 11.98 -9.67 -7.11
CA VAL A 208 11.50 -9.84 -5.73
C VAL A 208 12.18 -11.03 -5.07
N PHE A 209 12.34 -12.15 -5.79
CA PHE A 209 13.04 -13.34 -5.29
C PHE A 209 14.47 -13.01 -4.87
N VAL A 210 15.25 -12.41 -5.76
CA VAL A 210 16.65 -12.06 -5.49
C VAL A 210 16.74 -11.07 -4.33
N PHE A 211 15.87 -10.06 -4.30
CA PHE A 211 15.89 -9.04 -3.27
C PHE A 211 15.56 -9.60 -1.88
N VAL A 212 14.49 -10.38 -1.77
CA VAL A 212 14.07 -11.03 -0.51
C VAL A 212 15.13 -12.02 -0.03
N LEU A 213 15.73 -12.77 -0.95
CA LEU A 213 16.82 -13.70 -0.65
C LEU A 213 18.03 -12.98 -0.06
N LEU A 214 18.47 -11.90 -0.71
CA LEU A 214 19.59 -11.08 -0.25
C LEU A 214 19.32 -10.48 1.13
N ILE A 215 18.15 -9.86 1.33
CA ILE A 215 17.76 -9.32 2.63
C ILE A 215 17.75 -10.41 3.70
N GLY A 216 17.16 -11.57 3.40
CA GLY A 216 17.10 -12.69 4.34
C GLY A 216 18.49 -13.17 4.76
N TYR A 217 19.45 -13.24 3.83
CA TYR A 217 20.83 -13.58 4.15
C TYR A 217 21.58 -12.48 4.91
N VAL A 218 21.32 -11.20 4.61
CA VAL A 218 21.88 -10.08 5.39
C VAL A 218 21.38 -10.13 6.84
N ILE A 219 20.08 -10.33 7.06
CA ILE A 219 19.50 -10.48 8.40
C ILE A 219 20.12 -11.70 9.10
N LEU A 220 20.25 -12.83 8.40
CA LEU A 220 20.88 -14.02 8.96
C LEU A 220 22.33 -13.73 9.38
N ALA A 221 23.12 -13.04 8.56
CA ALA A 221 24.50 -12.69 8.87
C ALA A 221 24.63 -11.79 10.11
N ILE A 222 23.73 -10.82 10.28
CA ILE A 222 23.70 -9.94 11.45
C ILE A 222 23.24 -10.70 12.72
N THR A 223 22.29 -11.62 12.57
CA THR A 223 21.68 -12.40 13.67
C THR A 223 22.41 -13.70 13.99
N MET A 224 23.54 -13.97 13.35
CA MET A 224 24.49 -15.02 13.74
C MET A 224 25.61 -14.41 14.60
N PRO A 225 25.37 -14.03 15.87
CA PRO A 225 26.47 -13.71 16.77
C PRO A 225 27.26 -15.00 17.01
N ARG A 226 28.58 -14.84 17.14
CA ARG A 226 29.61 -15.88 17.32
C ARG A 226 29.24 -16.94 18.38
N GLU A 227 28.44 -17.94 18.03
CA GLU A 227 28.30 -19.17 18.83
C GLU A 227 29.58 -20.03 18.83
N GLN A 228 30.60 -19.62 18.07
CA GLN A 228 31.91 -20.28 18.05
C GLN A 228 32.86 -19.87 19.20
N GLU A 229 32.50 -18.91 20.05
CA GLU A 229 33.31 -18.52 21.23
C GLU A 229 32.91 -19.23 22.54
N LYS A 230 31.94 -20.15 22.53
CA LYS A 230 31.61 -21.01 23.68
C LYS A 230 31.74 -22.49 23.34
N LYS A 231 32.97 -22.93 23.11
CA LYS A 231 33.37 -24.29 23.48
C LYS A 231 34.48 -24.17 24.53
N PRO A 232 34.26 -24.61 25.78
CA PRO A 232 35.37 -24.96 26.66
C PRO A 232 36.13 -26.17 26.09
#